data_AF-A0A7S2UBC3-F1
#
_entry.id   AF-A0A7S2UBC3-F1
#
_cell.length_a   1.000
_cell.length_b   1.000
_cell.length_c   1.000
_cell.angle_alpha   90.00
_cell.angle_beta   90.00
_cell.angle_gamma   90.00
#
_symmetry.space_group_name_H-M   'P 1'
#
loop_
_entity.id
_entity.type
_entity.pdbx_description
1 polymer ?
#
loop_
_entity_poly.entity_id
_entity_poly.type
_entity_poly.pdbx_seq_one_letter_code
_entity_poly.pdbx_strand_id
1 'polypeptide(L)'
;MVLPLRNNDSSKGSMSIMFRPAVWKTVIMMGVTFFLGRQSRSKPSAEVINPTMRRARPTFHSAHGQDKWLLDQLLYDHLDKKMTFVEAGSFDGLTGSNVATFELDFGWDGLCYEPNPFMFQRVQERRKKCRKFNAVICDPSKTRAGKTLTYLELDSPKEQESGIVEFMDEYKKEQIKKYAVKSKINLSCRSLSDDIVKYLGGHADVLSLDVEGSELSVLQTVEWTKITIDVIFVEVSHEVAVREYLVNIGYVHVAK
;
A
#
# COMPACT_ATOMS: atom_id res chain seq x y z
N MET A 1 1.00 -48.14 7.57
CA MET A 1 1.99 -47.30 6.86
C MET A 1 1.36 -45.92 6.74
N VAL A 2 1.63 -45.04 7.71
CA VAL A 2 1.03 -43.69 7.80
C VAL A 2 2.08 -42.73 7.26
N LEU A 3 1.78 -42.10 6.12
CA LEU A 3 2.58 -40.98 5.61
C LEU A 3 2.12 -39.70 6.32
N PRO A 4 3.04 -38.87 6.85
CA PRO A 4 2.64 -37.61 7.46
C PRO A 4 2.34 -36.59 6.36
N LEU A 5 1.18 -35.95 6.45
CA LEU A 5 0.86 -34.76 5.69
C LEU A 5 1.76 -33.62 6.18
N ARG A 6 2.54 -33.05 5.26
CA ARG A 6 3.38 -31.88 5.48
C ARG A 6 2.52 -30.71 5.97
N ASN A 7 2.92 -30.11 7.08
CA ASN A 7 2.50 -28.78 7.47
C ASN A 7 2.84 -27.81 6.34
N ASN A 8 1.82 -27.21 5.74
CA ASN A 8 2.01 -26.02 4.92
C ASN A 8 2.10 -24.82 5.86
N ASP A 9 3.27 -24.21 5.84
CA ASP A 9 3.67 -23.00 6.55
C ASP A 9 2.84 -21.82 6.05
N SER A 10 1.86 -21.38 6.84
CA SER A 10 1.06 -20.17 6.59
C SER A 10 1.60 -19.00 7.42
N SER A 11 2.79 -18.51 7.06
CA SER A 11 3.51 -17.46 7.78
C SER A 11 3.85 -16.23 6.93
N LYS A 12 3.02 -15.88 5.93
CA LYS A 12 3.18 -14.67 5.13
C LYS A 12 2.05 -13.68 5.43
N GLY A 13 2.41 -12.40 5.58
CA GLY A 13 1.48 -11.30 5.83
C GLY A 13 0.29 -11.35 4.88
N SER A 14 -0.88 -11.07 5.41
CA SER A 14 -2.08 -10.89 4.59
C SER A 14 -2.18 -9.42 4.24
N MET A 15 -2.50 -9.07 3.00
CA MET A 15 -2.84 -7.70 2.67
C MET A 15 -4.35 -7.50 2.79
N SER A 16 -4.79 -6.38 3.36
CA SER A 16 -6.21 -6.02 3.43
C SER A 16 -6.49 -4.75 2.64
N ILE A 17 -7.58 -4.76 1.88
CA ILE A 17 -7.98 -3.65 1.00
C ILE A 17 -9.23 -2.98 1.53
N MET A 18 -9.19 -1.65 1.69
CA MET A 18 -10.21 -0.86 2.37
C MET A 18 -10.67 0.33 1.52
N PHE A 19 -11.99 0.57 1.44
CA PHE A 19 -12.62 1.58 0.57
C PHE A 19 -13.57 2.56 1.30
N ARG A 20 -13.51 3.88 1.02
CA ARG A 20 -14.43 4.87 1.62
C ARG A 20 -15.72 5.09 0.78
N PRO A 21 -16.94 4.82 1.30
CA PRO A 21 -18.19 4.90 0.53
C PRO A 21 -18.57 6.29 0.00
N ALA A 22 -18.06 7.39 0.58
CA ALA A 22 -18.64 8.71 0.40
C ALA A 22 -18.26 9.44 -0.91
N VAL A 23 -17.40 8.89 -1.76
CA VAL A 23 -17.01 9.53 -3.04
C VAL A 23 -17.78 8.96 -4.25
N TRP A 24 -18.58 7.90 -4.07
CA TRP A 24 -19.38 7.33 -5.15
C TRP A 24 -20.79 6.98 -4.69
N LYS A 25 -21.72 7.94 -4.79
CA LYS A 25 -23.17 7.66 -4.72
C LYS A 25 -23.69 6.83 -5.91
N THR A 26 -22.84 6.40 -6.84
CA THR A 26 -23.28 5.74 -8.09
C THR A 26 -22.77 4.31 -8.27
N VAL A 27 -21.90 3.77 -7.40
CA VAL A 27 -21.31 2.42 -7.63
C VAL A 27 -22.05 1.27 -6.92
N ILE A 28 -23.03 1.55 -6.05
CA ILE A 28 -23.83 0.50 -5.37
C ILE A 28 -25.27 0.36 -5.93
N MET A 29 -25.60 1.02 -7.05
CA MET A 29 -26.94 0.89 -7.66
C MET A 29 -26.97 0.37 -9.10
N MET A 30 -25.85 -0.13 -9.63
CA MET A 30 -25.84 -0.93 -10.86
C MET A 30 -24.88 -2.10 -10.74
N GLY A 31 -25.31 -3.16 -10.06
CA GLY A 31 -24.67 -4.47 -10.15
C GLY A 31 -24.59 -5.20 -8.83
N VAL A 32 -25.32 -6.32 -8.75
CA VAL A 32 -25.23 -7.36 -7.72
C VAL A 32 -26.05 -7.13 -6.45
N THR A 33 -27.37 -7.15 -6.61
CA THR A 33 -28.24 -7.79 -5.62
C THR A 33 -28.13 -9.30 -5.83
N PHE A 34 -27.46 -10.03 -4.94
CA PHE A 34 -27.59 -11.49 -4.89
C PHE A 34 -28.94 -11.83 -4.26
N PHE A 35 -29.93 -12.17 -5.10
CA PHE A 35 -30.96 -13.11 -4.71
C PHE A 35 -30.98 -14.27 -5.71
N LEU A 36 -30.94 -15.48 -5.17
CA LEU A 36 -30.95 -16.75 -5.87
C LEU A 36 -32.09 -16.83 -6.89
N GLY A 37 -31.72 -17.03 -8.15
CA GLY A 37 -32.65 -17.37 -9.23
C GLY A 37 -31.87 -17.77 -10.48
N ARG A 38 -31.95 -19.06 -10.85
CA ARG A 38 -31.43 -19.59 -12.13
C ARG A 38 -31.95 -18.73 -13.28
N GLN A 39 -31.06 -18.13 -14.07
CA GLN A 39 -31.22 -18.00 -15.52
C GLN A 39 -29.87 -17.67 -16.18
N SER A 40 -29.58 -18.38 -17.27
CA SER A 40 -28.37 -18.23 -18.08
C SER A 40 -28.27 -16.83 -18.68
N ARG A 41 -27.13 -16.17 -18.51
CA ARG A 41 -26.74 -15.03 -19.34
C ARG A 41 -25.34 -15.26 -19.89
N SER A 42 -25.29 -15.19 -21.21
CA SER A 42 -24.16 -15.38 -22.10
C SER A 42 -22.99 -14.45 -21.78
N LYS A 43 -21.77 -14.91 -22.07
CA LYS A 43 -20.54 -14.11 -22.05
C LYS A 43 -20.76 -12.78 -22.79
N PRO A 44 -20.32 -11.63 -22.24
CA PRO A 44 -20.29 -10.40 -23.03
C PRO A 44 -19.29 -10.58 -24.17
N SER A 45 -19.75 -10.27 -25.37
CA SER A 45 -18.96 -10.24 -26.60
C SER A 45 -17.82 -9.24 -26.49
N ALA A 46 -16.63 -9.65 -26.91
CA ALA A 46 -15.52 -8.77 -27.17
C ALA A 46 -15.92 -7.81 -28.31
N GLU A 47 -16.10 -6.52 -27.99
CA GLU A 47 -15.86 -5.34 -28.85
C GLU A 47 -16.63 -4.12 -28.33
N VAL A 48 -15.92 -3.24 -27.60
CA VAL A 48 -15.76 -1.81 -27.93
C VAL A 48 -14.41 -1.40 -27.33
N ILE A 49 -13.32 -1.75 -28.00
CA ILE A 49 -11.98 -1.26 -27.65
C ILE A 49 -11.82 0.09 -28.33
N ASN A 50 -11.71 1.16 -27.53
CA ASN A 50 -11.36 2.49 -28.03
C ASN A 50 -9.92 2.43 -28.61
N PRO A 51 -9.68 2.71 -29.92
CA PRO A 51 -8.44 2.30 -30.60
C PRO A 51 -7.17 3.08 -30.20
N THR A 52 -7.28 4.12 -29.37
CA THR A 52 -6.19 5.06 -29.07
C THR A 52 -5.33 4.67 -27.86
N MET A 53 -5.65 3.59 -27.14
CA MET A 53 -4.78 3.02 -26.10
C MET A 53 -4.41 1.57 -26.40
N ARG A 54 -3.69 1.33 -27.50
CA ARG A 54 -2.76 0.19 -27.52
C ARG A 54 -1.56 0.52 -26.61
N ARG A 55 -1.76 0.58 -25.30
CA ARG A 55 -0.64 0.57 -24.35
C ARG A 55 0.00 -0.83 -24.42
N ALA A 56 1.33 -0.88 -24.39
CA ALA A 56 2.06 -2.13 -24.15
C ALA A 56 1.48 -2.82 -22.89
N ARG A 57 1.55 -4.15 -22.80
CA ARG A 57 1.09 -4.87 -21.61
C ARG A 57 1.78 -4.27 -20.37
N PRO A 58 1.03 -3.83 -19.35
CA PRO A 58 1.64 -3.25 -18.14
C PRO A 58 2.61 -4.23 -17.49
N THR A 59 3.66 -3.70 -16.89
CA THR A 59 4.60 -4.47 -16.09
C THR A 59 4.16 -4.41 -14.64
N PHE A 60 3.82 -5.56 -14.07
CA PHE A 60 3.46 -5.68 -12.67
C PHE A 60 4.72 -5.96 -11.82
N HIS A 61 4.76 -5.33 -10.67
CA HIS A 61 5.88 -5.19 -9.75
C HIS A 61 5.60 -5.78 -8.36
N SER A 62 4.33 -5.92 -8.01
CA SER A 62 3.90 -6.42 -6.70
C SER A 62 4.27 -7.88 -6.48
N ALA A 63 4.54 -8.27 -5.23
CA ALA A 63 4.99 -9.63 -4.89
C ALA A 63 3.89 -10.70 -5.09
N HIS A 64 2.62 -10.29 -5.03
CA HIS A 64 1.44 -11.17 -5.02
C HIS A 64 0.34 -10.72 -6.00
N GLY A 65 0.66 -9.85 -6.97
CA GLY A 65 -0.25 -9.44 -8.05
C GLY A 65 -1.28 -8.38 -7.65
N GLN A 66 -0.98 -7.59 -6.63
CA GLN A 66 -1.92 -6.65 -6.02
C GLN A 66 -2.09 -5.37 -6.85
N ASP A 67 -1.03 -4.93 -7.52
CA ASP A 67 -1.09 -3.89 -8.57
C ASP A 67 -2.00 -4.31 -9.73
N LYS A 68 -1.90 -5.57 -10.17
CA LYS A 68 -2.79 -6.15 -11.19
C LYS A 68 -4.23 -6.23 -10.68
N TRP A 69 -4.43 -6.68 -9.44
CA TRP A 69 -5.76 -6.73 -8.85
C TRP A 69 -6.39 -5.34 -8.77
N LEU A 70 -5.64 -4.34 -8.30
CA LEU A 70 -6.10 -2.96 -8.22
C LEU A 70 -6.50 -2.43 -9.60
N LEU A 71 -5.65 -2.68 -10.59
CA LEU A 71 -5.93 -2.33 -11.98
C LEU A 71 -7.23 -2.96 -12.47
N ASP A 72 -7.34 -4.28 -12.36
CA ASP A 72 -8.43 -5.05 -12.94
C ASP A 72 -9.77 -4.80 -12.23
N GLN A 73 -9.76 -4.59 -10.91
CA GLN A 73 -10.99 -4.53 -10.11
C GLN A 73 -11.51 -3.12 -9.89
N LEU A 74 -10.63 -2.13 -9.78
CA LEU A 74 -11.02 -0.78 -9.34
C LEU A 74 -10.66 0.32 -10.32
N LEU A 75 -9.61 0.15 -11.14
CA LEU A 75 -9.05 1.24 -11.93
C LEU A 75 -9.20 1.07 -13.44
N TYR A 76 -9.66 -0.08 -13.93
CA TYR A 76 -9.71 -0.40 -15.35
C TYR A 76 -10.46 0.67 -16.17
N ASP A 77 -11.58 1.16 -15.63
CA ASP A 77 -12.44 2.17 -16.25
C ASP A 77 -11.96 3.62 -16.00
N HIS A 78 -10.78 3.79 -15.38
CA HIS A 78 -10.22 5.09 -14.98
C HIS A 78 -8.80 5.33 -15.49
N LEU A 79 -8.29 4.48 -16.39
CA LEU A 79 -6.90 4.56 -16.88
C LEU A 79 -6.62 5.73 -17.83
N ASP A 80 -7.67 6.39 -18.29
CA ASP A 80 -7.64 7.66 -19.01
C ASP A 80 -7.48 8.86 -18.06
N LYS A 81 -7.79 8.69 -16.77
CA LYS A 81 -7.61 9.72 -15.75
C LYS A 81 -6.21 9.67 -15.17
N LYS A 82 -5.63 10.86 -14.98
CA LYS A 82 -4.39 11.02 -14.23
C LYS A 82 -4.75 11.04 -12.74
N MET A 83 -4.46 9.95 -12.05
CA MET A 83 -4.69 9.79 -10.63
C MET A 83 -3.36 9.90 -9.86
N THR A 84 -3.47 9.85 -8.54
CA THR A 84 -2.38 10.04 -7.60
C THR A 84 -2.25 8.87 -6.64
N PHE A 85 -1.02 8.61 -6.21
CA PHE A 85 -0.76 7.57 -5.21
C PHE A 85 0.15 8.05 -4.08
N VAL A 86 0.12 7.32 -2.98
CA VAL A 86 1.11 7.34 -1.93
C VAL A 86 1.64 5.92 -1.73
N GLU A 87 2.95 5.77 -1.66
CA GLU A 87 3.63 4.53 -1.31
C GLU A 87 4.50 4.76 -0.09
N ALA A 88 4.19 4.06 0.99
CA ALA A 88 5.02 4.00 2.19
C ALA A 88 5.66 2.62 2.28
N GLY A 89 7.00 2.59 2.26
CA GLY A 89 7.79 1.36 2.09
C GLY A 89 8.17 1.08 0.64
N SER A 90 8.74 2.07 -0.06
CA SER A 90 9.05 1.91 -1.49
C SER A 90 10.21 0.95 -1.79
N PHE A 91 10.98 0.52 -0.79
CA PHE A 91 12.17 -0.31 -0.92
C PHE A 91 13.09 0.21 -2.04
N ASP A 92 13.42 -0.61 -3.03
CA ASP A 92 14.29 -0.25 -4.15
C ASP A 92 13.55 0.48 -5.30
N GLY A 93 12.29 0.85 -5.06
CA GLY A 93 11.41 1.57 -5.97
C GLY A 93 10.63 0.69 -6.95
N LEU A 94 10.93 -0.60 -7.07
CA LEU A 94 10.29 -1.51 -8.03
C LEU A 94 9.89 -2.85 -7.40
N THR A 95 10.82 -3.50 -6.71
CA THR A 95 10.65 -4.87 -6.21
C THR A 95 9.57 -4.90 -5.13
N GLY A 96 8.48 -5.63 -5.37
CA GLY A 96 7.35 -5.73 -4.45
C GLY A 96 6.42 -4.52 -4.44
N SER A 97 6.68 -3.48 -5.24
CA SER A 97 5.87 -2.26 -5.25
C SER A 97 4.44 -2.54 -5.72
N ASN A 98 3.46 -2.09 -4.93
CA ASN A 98 2.04 -2.19 -5.29
C ASN A 98 1.57 -1.06 -6.21
N VAL A 99 2.42 -0.06 -6.49
CA VAL A 99 2.02 1.13 -7.26
C VAL A 99 3.00 1.59 -8.36
N ALA A 100 4.17 0.96 -8.48
CA ALA A 100 5.15 1.31 -9.52
C ALA A 100 4.55 1.24 -10.94
N THR A 101 3.69 0.25 -11.21
CA THR A 101 2.99 0.11 -12.49
C THR A 101 2.20 1.38 -12.85
N PHE A 102 1.54 2.01 -11.87
CA PHE A 102 0.72 3.20 -12.11
C PHE A 102 1.57 4.42 -12.47
N GLU A 103 2.75 4.56 -11.87
CA GLU A 103 3.69 5.62 -12.27
C GLU A 103 4.28 5.37 -13.66
N LEU A 104 4.81 4.17 -13.88
CA LEU A 104 5.65 3.85 -15.02
C LEU A 104 4.84 3.64 -16.31
N ASP A 105 3.72 2.92 -16.22
CA ASP A 105 2.92 2.54 -17.39
C ASP A 105 1.71 3.46 -17.59
N PHE A 106 1.14 3.98 -16.50
CA PHE A 106 -0.06 4.83 -16.54
C PHE A 106 0.23 6.31 -16.32
N GLY A 107 1.46 6.65 -15.93
CA GLY A 107 1.93 8.01 -15.85
C GLY A 107 1.38 8.81 -14.67
N TRP A 108 0.87 8.13 -13.64
CA TRP A 108 0.40 8.73 -12.40
C TRP A 108 1.53 9.45 -11.67
N ASP A 109 1.15 10.35 -10.78
CA ASP A 109 2.08 11.08 -9.90
C ASP A 109 1.80 10.71 -8.44
N GLY A 110 2.69 11.03 -7.52
CA GLY A 110 2.49 10.59 -6.15
C GLY A 110 3.62 10.91 -5.19
N LEU A 111 3.54 10.29 -4.02
CA LEU A 111 4.52 10.39 -2.95
C LEU A 111 5.11 9.00 -2.66
N CYS A 112 6.43 8.92 -2.54
CA CYS A 112 7.17 7.69 -2.24
C CYS A 112 8.01 7.89 -0.97
N TYR A 113 7.83 7.04 0.04
CA TYR A 113 8.59 7.10 1.29
C TYR A 113 9.47 5.85 1.43
N GLU A 114 10.78 6.06 1.56
CA GLU A 114 11.74 4.99 1.81
C GLU A 114 12.72 5.41 2.92
N PRO A 115 12.62 4.81 4.13
CA PRO A 115 13.48 5.12 5.26
C PRO A 115 14.97 4.79 5.05
N ASN A 116 15.30 3.69 4.38
CA ASN A 116 16.68 3.26 4.18
C ASN A 116 17.36 4.17 3.13
N PRO A 117 18.42 4.93 3.47
CA PRO A 117 19.06 5.86 2.54
C PRO A 117 19.66 5.20 1.29
N PHE A 118 20.12 3.95 1.39
CA PHE A 118 20.65 3.21 0.25
C PHE A 118 19.55 2.78 -0.70
N MET A 119 18.43 2.27 -0.17
CA MET A 119 17.26 1.92 -1.00
C MET A 119 16.60 3.17 -1.58
N PHE A 120 16.55 4.26 -0.82
CA PHE A 120 16.06 5.56 -1.27
C PHE A 120 16.82 6.09 -2.49
N GLN A 121 18.13 5.85 -2.60
CA GLN A 121 18.88 6.18 -3.83
C GLN A 121 18.33 5.43 -5.05
N ARG A 122 18.01 4.14 -4.90
CA ARG A 122 17.38 3.35 -5.97
C ARG A 122 15.99 3.86 -6.33
N VAL A 123 15.19 4.28 -5.33
CA VAL A 123 13.89 4.93 -5.60
C VAL A 123 14.08 6.19 -6.45
N GLN A 124 15.09 7.02 -6.15
CA GLN A 124 15.39 8.22 -6.95
C GLN A 124 15.80 7.88 -8.40
N GLU A 125 16.51 6.78 -8.59
CA GLU A 125 16.94 6.31 -9.91
C GLU A 125 15.79 5.72 -10.72
N ARG A 126 14.86 5.00 -10.10
CA ARG A 126 13.86 4.18 -10.79
C ARG A 126 12.48 4.82 -10.89
N ARG A 127 12.12 5.70 -9.95
CA ARG A 127 10.85 6.42 -9.93
C ARG A 127 11.14 7.86 -10.33
N LYS A 128 10.50 8.40 -11.37
CA LYS A 128 10.86 9.72 -11.94
C LYS A 128 9.83 10.80 -11.67
N LYS A 129 8.56 10.42 -11.51
CA LYS A 129 7.45 11.34 -11.27
C LYS A 129 7.22 11.54 -9.78
N CYS A 130 7.12 10.46 -9.00
CA CYS A 130 6.76 10.62 -7.60
C CYS A 130 7.79 11.49 -6.86
N ARG A 131 7.27 12.34 -5.97
CA ARG A 131 8.08 13.03 -4.97
C ARG A 131 8.51 12.02 -3.92
N LYS A 132 9.81 12.03 -3.57
CA LYS A 132 10.38 11.01 -2.68
C LYS A 132 10.86 11.62 -1.39
N PHE A 133 10.71 10.87 -0.30
CA PHE A 133 11.17 11.26 1.02
C PHE A 133 12.01 10.14 1.65
N ASN A 134 13.23 10.48 2.08
CA ASN A 134 14.03 9.60 2.93
C ASN A 134 13.64 9.83 4.40
N ALA A 135 12.45 9.36 4.75
CA ALA A 135 11.84 9.64 6.03
C ALA A 135 10.84 8.55 6.38
N VAL A 136 10.52 8.50 7.66
CA VAL A 136 9.43 7.68 8.18
C VAL A 136 8.16 8.51 8.32
N ILE A 137 7.01 7.88 8.14
CA ILE A 137 5.71 8.50 8.41
C ILE A 137 5.40 8.32 9.89
N CYS A 138 5.11 9.41 10.58
CA CYS A 138 4.67 9.38 11.97
C CYS A 138 3.96 10.71 12.33
N ASP A 139 3.61 10.90 13.60
CA ASP A 139 3.07 12.16 14.13
C ASP A 139 4.24 13.00 14.69
N PRO A 140 4.65 14.10 14.01
CA PRO A 140 5.78 14.91 14.45
C PRO A 140 5.57 15.55 15.82
N SER A 141 4.31 15.74 16.26
CA SER A 141 3.98 16.32 17.57
C SER A 141 4.17 15.32 18.71
N LYS A 142 4.04 14.02 18.42
CA LYS A 142 4.21 12.93 19.39
C LYS A 142 5.63 12.38 19.42
N THR A 143 6.40 12.55 18.34
CA THR A 143 7.85 12.47 18.45
C THR A 143 8.34 13.69 19.21
N ARG A 144 8.85 13.50 20.44
CA ARG A 144 9.47 14.60 21.20
C ARG A 144 10.38 15.38 20.25
N ALA A 145 10.17 16.69 20.12
CA ALA A 145 10.97 17.53 19.25
C ALA A 145 12.47 17.21 19.44
N GLY A 146 13.12 16.71 18.38
CA GLY A 146 14.53 16.29 18.42
C GLY A 146 14.82 14.80 18.69
N LYS A 147 13.83 13.94 18.93
CA LYS A 147 14.05 12.48 18.92
C LYS A 147 14.00 11.95 17.49
N THR A 148 15.12 11.42 17.02
CA THR A 148 15.18 10.56 15.85
C THR A 148 14.55 9.21 16.16
N LEU A 149 13.89 8.61 15.18
CA LEU A 149 13.34 7.25 15.29
C LEU A 149 14.39 6.24 14.84
N THR A 150 14.44 5.08 15.49
CA THR A 150 15.40 4.03 15.16
C THR A 150 14.82 3.09 14.13
N TYR A 151 15.22 3.29 12.87
CA TYR A 151 14.96 2.32 11.82
C TYR A 151 15.99 1.20 11.87
N LEU A 152 15.52 -0.04 12.00
CA LEU A 152 16.35 -1.24 12.02
C LEU A 152 16.50 -1.78 10.59
N GLU A 153 17.71 -1.68 10.05
CA GLU A 153 18.05 -2.29 8.78
C GLU A 153 18.47 -3.74 9.01
N LEU A 154 17.72 -4.67 8.42
CA LEU A 154 18.05 -6.10 8.44
C LEU A 154 19.02 -6.45 7.31
N ASP A 155 19.84 -7.48 7.55
CA ASP A 155 20.80 -7.97 6.57
C ASP A 155 20.16 -8.93 5.56
N SER A 156 20.90 -9.23 4.49
CA SER A 156 20.44 -10.13 3.42
C SER A 156 20.10 -11.53 3.94
N PRO A 157 19.02 -12.18 3.45
CA PRO A 157 18.09 -11.75 2.39
C PRO A 157 16.79 -11.13 2.93
N LYS A 158 16.86 -10.41 4.06
CA LYS A 158 15.69 -9.91 4.80
C LYS A 158 15.58 -8.39 4.81
N GLU A 159 16.19 -7.74 3.85
CA GLU A 159 16.24 -6.28 3.73
C GLU A 159 14.85 -5.64 3.66
N GLN A 160 13.89 -6.28 2.97
CA GLN A 160 12.51 -5.78 2.87
C GLN A 160 11.82 -5.70 4.22
N GLU A 161 12.17 -6.57 5.19
CA GLU A 161 11.50 -6.64 6.50
C GLU A 161 12.09 -5.68 7.54
N SER A 162 12.83 -4.68 7.06
CA SER A 162 13.39 -3.59 7.87
C SER A 162 12.29 -2.63 8.30
N GLY A 163 12.37 -2.08 9.51
CA GLY A 163 11.26 -1.28 10.05
C GLY A 163 11.60 -0.46 11.28
N ILE A 164 10.63 0.30 11.79
CA ILE A 164 10.79 1.14 12.98
C ILE A 164 10.41 0.34 14.22
N VAL A 165 11.41 0.00 15.04
CA VAL A 165 11.21 -0.90 16.18
C VAL A 165 10.21 -0.33 17.18
N GLU A 166 10.18 0.99 17.37
CA GLU A 166 9.31 1.65 18.31
C GLU A 166 7.81 1.56 17.93
N PHE A 167 7.49 1.40 16.65
CA PHE A 167 6.12 1.40 16.13
C PHE A 167 5.65 0.06 15.57
N MET A 168 6.59 -0.88 15.44
CA MET A 168 6.34 -2.24 15.00
C MET A 168 5.46 -3.00 16.00
N ASP A 169 4.52 -3.78 15.50
CA ASP A 169 3.70 -4.68 16.30
C ASP A 169 4.53 -5.80 16.96
N GLU A 170 4.03 -6.37 18.06
CA GLU A 170 4.78 -7.37 18.83
C GLU A 170 5.06 -8.66 18.05
N TYR A 171 4.17 -9.09 17.16
CA TYR A 171 4.41 -10.30 16.35
C TYR A 171 5.57 -10.08 15.39
N LYS A 172 5.57 -8.95 14.68
CA LYS A 172 6.64 -8.61 13.76
C LYS A 172 7.95 -8.41 14.52
N LYS A 173 7.93 -7.76 15.69
CA LYS A 173 9.12 -7.68 16.59
C LYS A 173 9.68 -9.06 16.93
N GLU A 174 8.84 -10.03 17.31
CA GLU A 174 9.31 -11.39 17.58
C GLU A 174 9.87 -12.07 16.32
N GLN A 175 9.24 -11.85 15.15
CA GLN A 175 9.74 -12.41 13.90
C GLN A 175 11.12 -11.87 13.52
N ILE A 176 11.36 -10.56 13.65
CA ILE A 176 12.61 -9.96 13.20
C ILE A 176 13.81 -10.26 14.10
N LYS A 177 13.59 -10.68 15.36
CA LYS A 177 14.67 -11.08 16.28
C LYS A 177 15.53 -12.23 15.76
N LYS A 178 15.00 -13.05 14.84
CA LYS A 178 15.73 -14.18 14.23
C LYS A 178 16.67 -13.76 13.09
N TYR A 179 16.63 -12.49 12.68
CA TYR A 179 17.39 -11.98 11.55
C TYR A 179 18.60 -11.17 12.03
N ALA A 180 19.66 -11.18 11.21
CA ALA A 180 20.84 -10.37 11.46
C ALA A 180 20.51 -8.89 11.23
N VAL A 181 20.94 -8.04 12.16
CA VAL A 181 20.82 -6.58 12.04
C VAL A 181 22.06 -6.07 11.32
N LYS A 182 21.85 -5.42 10.19
CA LYS A 182 22.91 -4.78 9.41
C LYS A 182 23.28 -3.41 10.00
N SER A 183 22.29 -2.59 10.30
CA SER A 183 22.52 -1.25 10.88
C SER A 183 21.30 -0.70 11.62
N LYS A 184 21.50 0.40 12.35
CA LYS A 184 20.44 1.20 12.96
C LYS A 184 20.56 2.62 12.43
N ILE A 185 19.47 3.14 11.89
CA ILE A 185 19.44 4.42 11.18
C ILE A 185 18.51 5.37 11.93
N ASN A 186 19.03 6.55 12.24
CA ASN A 186 18.25 7.62 12.86
C ASN A 186 17.60 8.48 11.78
N LEU A 187 16.27 8.52 11.77
CA LEU A 187 15.53 9.20 10.71
C LEU A 187 14.60 10.29 11.25
N SER A 188 14.35 11.27 10.38
CA SER A 188 13.32 12.29 10.59
C SER A 188 11.94 11.73 10.29
N CYS A 189 10.95 12.26 11.00
CA CYS A 189 9.55 11.95 10.79
C CYS A 189 8.86 12.99 9.91
N ARG A 190 7.86 12.55 9.13
CA ARG A 190 6.98 13.42 8.34
C ARG A 190 5.51 13.08 8.59
N SER A 191 4.67 14.12 8.57
CA SER A 191 3.21 13.99 8.57
C SER A 191 2.73 13.64 7.17
N LEU A 192 2.09 12.48 7.03
CA LEU A 192 1.46 12.08 5.77
C LEU A 192 0.36 13.06 5.35
N SER A 193 -0.40 13.57 6.31
CA SER A 193 -1.51 14.50 6.05
C SER A 193 -0.99 15.82 5.48
N ASP A 194 0.06 16.38 6.07
CA ASP A 194 0.64 17.65 5.60
C ASP A 194 1.26 17.49 4.21
N ASP A 195 1.90 16.34 3.94
CA ASP A 195 2.47 16.05 2.63
C ASP A 195 1.39 15.85 1.55
N ILE A 196 0.29 15.14 1.84
CA ILE A 196 -0.83 14.99 0.91
C ILE A 196 -1.50 16.35 0.64
N VAL A 197 -1.73 17.18 1.66
CA VAL A 197 -2.25 18.54 1.47
C VAL A 197 -1.33 19.35 0.57
N LYS A 198 -0.03 19.35 0.89
CA LYS A 198 0.96 20.21 0.23
C LYS A 198 1.23 19.81 -1.21
N TYR A 199 1.30 18.51 -1.50
CA TYR A 199 1.79 18.01 -2.78
C TYR A 199 0.71 17.41 -3.67
N LEU A 200 -0.39 16.94 -3.09
CA LEU A 200 -1.51 16.33 -3.83
C LEU A 200 -2.83 17.10 -3.68
N GLY A 201 -2.84 18.24 -2.96
CA GLY A 201 -4.03 19.08 -2.81
C GLY A 201 -5.08 18.52 -1.84
N GLY A 202 -4.69 17.62 -0.94
CA GLY A 202 -5.56 17.07 0.12
C GLY A 202 -6.27 15.77 -0.26
N HIS A 203 -5.96 15.19 -1.42
CA HIS A 203 -6.54 13.93 -1.87
C HIS A 203 -5.45 13.01 -2.44
N ALA A 204 -5.58 11.71 -2.19
CA ALA A 204 -4.82 10.67 -2.87
C ALA A 204 -5.77 9.54 -3.28
N ASP A 205 -5.65 9.04 -4.51
CA ASP A 205 -6.55 7.99 -4.97
C ASP A 205 -6.18 6.63 -4.36
N VAL A 206 -4.88 6.36 -4.24
CA VAL A 206 -4.36 5.09 -3.69
C VAL A 206 -3.32 5.34 -2.62
N LEU A 207 -3.44 4.67 -1.48
CA LEU A 207 -2.37 4.52 -0.49
C LEU A 207 -1.92 3.05 -0.45
N SER A 208 -0.67 2.78 -0.78
CA SER A 208 0.02 1.53 -0.46
C SER A 208 0.82 1.71 0.82
N LEU A 209 0.46 0.96 1.85
CA LEU A 209 1.07 1.00 3.17
C LEU A 209 1.67 -0.36 3.50
N ASP A 210 2.99 -0.46 3.36
CA ASP A 210 3.78 -1.64 3.66
C ASP A 210 5.01 -1.17 4.43
N VAL A 211 4.87 -1.04 5.76
CA VAL A 211 5.89 -0.45 6.64
C VAL A 211 6.31 -1.43 7.72
N GLU A 212 6.21 -2.71 7.38
CA GLU A 212 6.73 -3.85 8.10
C GLU A 212 6.31 -3.87 9.58
N GLY A 213 5.00 -3.81 9.82
CA GLY A 213 4.38 -3.94 11.14
C GLY A 213 4.05 -2.61 11.84
N SER A 214 4.26 -1.48 11.17
CA SER A 214 3.95 -0.13 11.70
C SER A 214 2.67 0.47 11.10
N GLU A 215 1.86 -0.32 10.40
CA GLU A 215 0.77 0.17 9.56
C GLU A 215 -0.33 0.86 10.39
N LEU A 216 -0.76 0.23 11.48
CA LEU A 216 -1.75 0.84 12.39
C LEU A 216 -1.21 2.14 13.00
N SER A 217 0.05 2.15 13.41
CA SER A 217 0.72 3.33 13.96
C SER A 217 0.69 4.49 12.97
N VAL A 218 0.99 4.23 11.68
CA VAL A 218 0.89 5.23 10.60
C VAL A 218 -0.55 5.70 10.40
N LEU A 219 -1.52 4.80 10.31
CA LEU A 219 -2.94 5.15 10.09
C LEU A 219 -3.52 6.00 11.23
N GLN A 220 -3.01 5.84 12.45
CA GLN A 220 -3.39 6.64 13.63
C GLN A 220 -2.79 8.05 13.64
N THR A 221 -1.80 8.33 12.79
CA THR A 221 -1.23 9.68 12.67
C THR A 221 -1.93 10.52 11.59
N VAL A 222 -2.80 9.90 10.79
CA VAL A 222 -3.52 10.57 9.71
C VAL A 222 -4.63 11.46 10.27
N GLU A 223 -4.63 12.72 9.86
CA GLU A 223 -5.66 13.70 10.16
C GLU A 223 -6.76 13.61 9.10
N TRP A 224 -7.68 12.65 9.27
CA TRP A 224 -8.75 12.34 8.30
C TRP A 224 -9.76 13.46 8.04
N THR A 225 -9.69 14.56 8.80
CA THR A 225 -10.45 15.79 8.55
C THR A 225 -9.75 16.72 7.56
N LYS A 226 -8.43 16.57 7.35
CA LYS A 226 -7.63 17.37 6.41
C LYS A 226 -7.54 16.75 5.02
N ILE A 227 -7.59 15.41 4.94
CA ILE A 227 -7.33 14.68 3.71
C ILE A 227 -8.37 13.60 3.42
N THR A 228 -8.37 13.14 2.18
CA THR A 228 -9.13 11.97 1.75
C THR A 228 -8.23 10.99 1.01
N ILE A 229 -8.52 9.70 1.18
CA ILE A 229 -7.85 8.61 0.46
C ILE A 229 -8.92 7.62 0.02
N ASP A 230 -9.00 7.28 -1.26
CA ASP A 230 -10.10 6.44 -1.77
C ASP A 230 -9.88 4.96 -1.50
N VAL A 231 -8.68 4.47 -1.86
CA VAL A 231 -8.30 3.06 -1.72
C VAL A 231 -7.06 2.94 -0.86
N ILE A 232 -7.11 2.09 0.16
CA ILE A 232 -5.96 1.78 1.01
C ILE A 232 -5.62 0.29 0.88
N PHE A 233 -4.38 0.01 0.51
CA PHE A 233 -3.71 -1.28 0.58
C PHE A 233 -2.82 -1.30 1.81
N VAL A 234 -3.03 -2.29 2.67
CA VAL A 234 -2.21 -2.43 3.88
C VAL A 234 -1.66 -3.84 3.98
N GLU A 235 -0.33 -3.99 3.91
CA GLU A 235 0.32 -5.25 4.28
C GLU A 235 0.23 -5.43 5.79
N VAL A 236 -0.48 -6.46 6.25
CA VAL A 236 -0.74 -6.65 7.68
C VAL A 236 -0.28 -8.02 8.15
N SER A 237 0.60 -7.99 9.16
CA SER A 237 0.87 -9.09 10.07
C SER A 237 -0.36 -9.36 10.98
N HIS A 238 -1.05 -8.30 11.40
CA HIS A 238 -2.23 -8.31 12.27
C HIS A 238 -3.43 -7.61 11.63
N GLU A 239 -4.16 -8.36 10.80
CA GLU A 239 -5.29 -7.86 10.03
C GLU A 239 -6.41 -7.23 10.87
N VAL A 240 -6.73 -7.79 12.04
CA VAL A 240 -7.92 -7.42 12.81
C VAL A 240 -7.89 -5.95 13.26
N ALA A 241 -6.79 -5.50 13.88
CA ALA A 241 -6.73 -4.16 14.47
C ALA A 241 -6.74 -3.05 13.40
N VAL A 242 -5.99 -3.24 12.31
CA VAL A 242 -6.00 -2.33 11.16
C VAL A 242 -7.39 -2.28 10.53
N ARG A 243 -8.02 -3.45 10.35
CA ARG A 243 -9.35 -3.54 9.76
C ARG A 243 -10.40 -2.83 10.62
N GLU A 244 -10.43 -3.10 11.92
CA GLU A 244 -11.37 -2.44 12.84
C GLU A 244 -11.18 -0.93 12.85
N TYR A 245 -9.93 -0.45 12.90
CA TYR A 245 -9.64 0.98 12.86
C TYR A 245 -10.19 1.65 11.59
N LEU A 246 -9.88 1.08 10.43
CA LEU A 246 -10.29 1.62 9.13
C LEU A 246 -11.82 1.53 8.94
N VAL A 247 -12.49 0.46 9.42
CA VAL A 247 -13.96 0.37 9.43
C VAL A 247 -14.57 1.48 10.28
N ASN A 248 -14.02 1.73 11.47
CA ASN A 248 -14.53 2.75 12.39
C ASN A 248 -14.45 4.17 11.81
N ILE A 249 -13.49 4.46 10.92
CA ILE A 249 -13.39 5.74 10.23
C ILE A 249 -14.08 5.76 8.85
N GLY A 250 -14.84 4.70 8.54
CA GLY A 250 -15.76 4.62 7.42
C GLY A 250 -15.24 3.92 6.18
N TYR A 251 -14.19 3.10 6.26
CA TYR A 251 -13.79 2.24 5.14
C TYR A 251 -14.50 0.87 5.15
N VAL A 252 -14.61 0.23 4.00
CA VAL A 252 -15.20 -1.10 3.79
C VAL A 252 -14.11 -2.04 3.31
N HIS A 253 -14.02 -3.22 3.92
CA HIS A 253 -13.07 -4.26 3.53
C HIS A 253 -13.54 -4.96 2.25
N VAL A 254 -12.71 -4.98 1.20
CA VAL A 254 -13.08 -5.44 -0.15
C VAL A 254 -12.46 -6.79 -0.50
N ALA A 255 -11.19 -7.03 -0.15
CA ALA A 255 -10.49 -8.27 -0.49
C ALA A 255 -9.25 -8.52 0.38
N LYS A 256 -8.76 -9.76 0.32
CA LYS A 256 -7.56 -10.31 0.95
C LYS A 256 -6.75 -11.09 -0.06
#